data_AF-A0A7C4LRS5-F1
#
_entry.id   AF-A0A7C4LRS5-F1
#
_cell.length_a   1.000
_cell.length_b   1.000
_cell.length_c   1.000
_cell.angle_alpha   90.00
_cell.angle_beta   90.00
_cell.angle_gamma   90.00
#
_symmetry.space_group_name_H-M   'P 1'
#
loop_
_entity.id
_entity.type
_entity.pdbx_description
1 polymer ?
#
loop_
_entity_poly.entity_id
_entity_poly.type
_entity_poly.pdbx_seq_one_letter_code
_entity_poly.pdbx_strand_id
1 'polypeptide(L)'
;MSEMLGVSWRFLGLGLLALVLAVLAGWQGWRYYRSWQIERLCAQAEKHYAENRWREATIAAREVLRLVPDNVAAARLMTRISDRVYPQAALGWHRRMAQLEPDNPEHLFNLALTAMKVGELAAAEDALAKLAPAWRQTARYQEMAGTLALACRQVTLAEECFRQAARLDTNLWSARFNLASLNLHLAHPNAVAQGRREMEALLALPSFRLLALKALVAEARKTSAEERLERYLPQLAAEPGATVEERLLWIEWLRQRRPNDYPAELKKVMQQARSEPGQAALLATWLTTSGQAAAALDFLQSLDPATRKNQPIVAAMADCLGALKRWDDLLALTGEDRGAEWFGLEFLQHLHRTRALRAKEETGPANRMWRRTEAEAGDEPYKLALLARTAYRWGWLTDAEYLWWKQARSSGGRLAALGELFRLYYAQGRGRDLLKVAEAMHALNPSEPFIVNNFAFLSLLLGRDLTNAAALARENFRRAPESDHFGLTLAFAESRLGNHEQALELAARIKRPEQMGAGDLACYGLILHAAGQSAAARPFLQKSLITPGLLQEEREAVMAALRP
;
A
#
# COMPACT_ATOMS: atom_id res chain seq x y z
N MET A 1 -18.42 63.98 71.04
CA MET A 1 -19.07 63.51 69.79
C MET A 1 -18.08 62.95 68.76
N SER A 2 -16.88 62.46 69.16
CA SER A 2 -15.85 61.99 68.21
C SER A 2 -15.35 60.53 68.42
N GLU A 3 -15.72 59.84 69.51
CA GLU A 3 -15.19 58.49 69.78
C GLU A 3 -16.09 57.33 69.33
N MET A 4 -17.40 57.53 69.15
CA MET A 4 -18.31 56.45 68.73
C MET A 4 -18.34 56.16 67.22
N LEU A 5 -17.76 57.03 66.39
CA LEU A 5 -17.68 56.82 64.93
C LEU A 5 -16.39 56.12 64.48
N GLY A 6 -15.34 56.04 65.31
CA GLY A 6 -14.08 55.38 64.94
C GLY A 6 -14.08 53.85 65.11
N VAL A 7 -15.01 53.33 65.91
CA VAL A 7 -15.11 51.90 66.24
C VAL A 7 -15.80 51.11 65.13
N SER A 8 -16.80 51.68 64.43
CA SER A 8 -17.54 50.97 63.38
C SER A 8 -16.70 50.69 62.13
N TRP A 9 -15.80 51.60 61.73
CA TRP A 9 -14.91 51.42 60.59
C TRP A 9 -13.84 50.35 60.83
N ARG A 10 -13.40 50.16 62.09
CA ARG A 10 -12.46 49.10 62.48
C ARG A 10 -13.11 47.71 62.40
N PHE A 11 -14.35 47.56 62.86
CA PHE A 11 -15.10 46.31 62.74
C PHE A 11 -15.48 45.98 61.29
N LEU A 12 -15.83 47.00 60.48
CA LEU A 12 -16.04 46.85 59.04
C LEU A 12 -14.74 46.45 58.31
N GLY A 13 -13.60 47.05 58.66
CA GLY A 13 -12.30 46.70 58.11
C GLY A 13 -11.84 45.28 58.46
N LEU A 14 -12.05 44.85 59.71
CA LEU A 14 -11.76 43.48 60.15
C LEU A 14 -12.68 42.44 59.49
N GLY A 15 -13.97 42.76 59.32
CA GLY A 15 -14.92 41.91 58.60
C GLY A 15 -14.56 41.74 57.12
N LEU A 16 -14.16 42.82 56.45
CA LEU A 16 -13.69 42.78 55.06
C LEU A 16 -12.39 41.96 54.94
N LEU A 17 -11.45 42.14 55.87
CA LEU A 17 -10.21 41.37 55.90
C LEU A 17 -10.47 39.88 56.10
N ALA A 18 -11.38 39.50 57.00
CA ALA A 18 -11.77 38.11 57.23
C ALA A 18 -12.45 37.49 56.00
N LEU A 19 -13.30 38.24 55.29
CA LEU A 19 -13.92 37.81 54.04
C LEU A 19 -12.86 37.58 52.94
N VAL A 20 -11.91 38.52 52.80
CA VAL A 20 -10.80 38.40 51.83
C VAL A 20 -9.94 37.18 52.15
N LEU A 21 -9.61 36.94 53.42
CA LEU A 21 -8.84 35.77 53.86
C LEU A 21 -9.61 34.47 53.61
N ALA A 22 -10.93 34.43 53.84
CA ALA A 22 -11.76 33.26 53.56
C ALA A 22 -11.85 32.96 52.05
N VAL A 23 -12.00 33.98 51.21
CA VAL A 23 -11.97 33.84 49.74
C VAL A 23 -10.60 33.37 49.25
N LEU A 24 -9.51 33.91 49.80
CA LEU A 24 -8.14 33.48 49.47
C LEU A 24 -7.87 32.03 49.92
N ALA A 25 -8.32 31.63 51.11
CA ALA A 25 -8.20 30.26 51.61
C ALA A 25 -9.03 29.27 50.77
N GLY A 26 -10.26 29.65 50.39
CA GLY A 26 -11.10 28.86 49.49
C GLY A 26 -10.49 28.71 48.09
N TRP A 27 -9.91 29.79 47.55
CA TRP A 27 -9.23 29.79 46.25
C TRP A 27 -7.95 28.94 46.27
N GLN A 28 -7.12 29.06 47.31
CA GLN A 28 -5.94 28.21 47.54
C GLN A 28 -6.32 26.73 47.67
N GLY A 29 -7.34 26.41 48.48
CA GLY A 29 -7.83 25.04 48.66
C GLY A 29 -8.36 24.43 47.36
N TRP A 30 -9.12 25.19 46.57
CA TRP A 30 -9.59 24.76 45.25
C TRP A 30 -8.45 24.56 44.26
N ARG A 31 -7.44 25.45 44.27
CA ARG A 31 -6.25 25.33 43.41
C ARG A 31 -5.46 24.07 43.73
N TYR A 32 -5.28 23.77 45.01
CA TYR A 32 -4.61 22.55 45.49
C TYR A 32 -5.39 21.28 45.16
N TYR A 33 -6.71 21.27 45.38
CA TYR A 33 -7.57 20.14 45.01
C TYR A 33 -7.51 19.87 43.50
N ARG A 34 -7.56 20.93 42.67
CA ARG A 34 -7.48 20.82 41.22
C ARG A 34 -6.13 20.30 40.76
N SER A 35 -5.00 20.76 41.34
CA SER A 35 -3.67 20.23 41.00
C SER A 35 -3.53 18.76 41.40
N TRP A 36 -3.97 18.39 42.60
CA TRP A 36 -3.97 16.99 43.05
C TRP A 36 -4.83 16.09 42.15
N GLN A 37 -6.03 16.55 41.76
CA GLN A 37 -6.91 15.81 40.86
C GLN A 37 -6.27 15.58 39.50
N ILE A 38 -5.58 16.59 38.94
CA ILE A 38 -4.86 16.47 37.67
C ILE A 38 -3.70 15.47 37.78
N GLU A 39 -2.86 15.58 38.81
CA GLU A 39 -1.73 14.66 39.03
C GLU A 39 -2.21 13.20 39.18
N ARG A 40 -3.28 12.99 39.94
CA ARG A 40 -3.89 11.67 40.11
C ARG A 40 -4.40 11.11 38.78
N LEU A 41 -5.11 11.91 37.98
CA LEU A 41 -5.63 11.47 36.68
C LEU A 41 -4.48 11.18 35.69
N CYS A 42 -3.43 12.00 35.66
CA CYS A 42 -2.22 11.72 34.88
C CYS A 42 -1.58 10.39 35.30
N ALA A 43 -1.42 10.14 36.60
CA ALA A 43 -0.85 8.90 37.11
C ALA A 43 -1.71 7.67 36.75
N GLN A 44 -3.03 7.79 36.80
CA GLN A 44 -3.95 6.73 36.35
C GLN A 44 -3.81 6.45 34.85
N ALA A 45 -3.72 7.50 34.04
CA ALA A 45 -3.56 7.38 32.60
C ALA A 45 -2.23 6.68 32.23
N GLU A 46 -1.12 7.04 32.89
CA GLU A 46 0.18 6.36 32.73
C GLU A 46 0.13 4.90 33.19
N LYS A 47 -0.55 4.61 34.29
CA LYS A 47 -0.73 3.23 34.77
C LYS A 47 -1.47 2.39 33.73
N HIS A 48 -2.59 2.88 33.20
CA HIS A 48 -3.33 2.17 32.16
C HIS A 48 -2.51 1.98 30.88
N TYR A 49 -1.67 2.95 30.52
CA TYR A 49 -0.75 2.83 29.40
C TYR A 49 0.28 1.71 29.63
N ALA A 50 0.89 1.65 30.82
CA ALA A 50 1.84 0.59 31.18
C ALA A 50 1.21 -0.82 31.18
N GLU A 51 -0.09 -0.91 31.50
CA GLU A 51 -0.88 -2.15 31.45
C GLU A 51 -1.42 -2.48 30.04
N ASN A 52 -1.04 -1.73 28.99
CA ASN A 52 -1.55 -1.84 27.62
C ASN A 52 -3.07 -1.65 27.47
N ARG A 53 -3.72 -1.01 28.46
CA ARG A 53 -5.15 -0.67 28.46
C ARG A 53 -5.37 0.66 27.74
N TRP A 54 -5.19 0.64 26.41
CA TRP A 54 -5.11 1.85 25.58
C TRP A 54 -6.38 2.70 25.62
N ARG A 55 -7.56 2.08 25.70
CA ARG A 55 -8.85 2.77 25.71
C ARG A 55 -9.03 3.54 27.00
N GLU A 56 -8.75 2.90 28.12
CA GLU A 56 -8.83 3.46 29.47
C GLU A 56 -7.80 4.57 29.67
N ALA A 57 -6.58 4.37 29.20
CA ALA A 57 -5.53 5.40 29.19
C ALA A 57 -5.98 6.64 28.38
N THR A 58 -6.61 6.43 27.21
CA THR A 58 -7.14 7.52 26.37
C THR A 58 -8.24 8.31 27.07
N ILE A 59 -9.17 7.62 27.76
CA ILE A 59 -10.26 8.28 28.49
C ILE A 59 -9.69 9.16 29.61
N ALA A 60 -8.81 8.61 30.45
CA ALA A 60 -8.19 9.35 31.55
C ALA A 60 -7.37 10.56 31.04
N ALA A 61 -6.59 10.39 29.96
CA ALA A 61 -5.84 11.50 29.36
C ALA A 61 -6.76 12.60 28.81
N ARG A 62 -7.89 12.25 28.17
CA ARG A 62 -8.87 13.22 27.67
C ARG A 62 -9.57 13.98 28.80
N GLU A 63 -9.82 13.33 29.94
CA GLU A 63 -10.37 14.01 31.11
C GLU A 63 -9.42 15.09 31.64
N VAL A 64 -8.11 14.79 31.69
CA VAL A 64 -7.08 15.80 32.04
C VAL A 64 -7.12 16.96 31.04
N LEU A 65 -7.17 16.67 29.74
CA LEU A 65 -7.21 17.72 28.70
C LEU A 65 -8.50 18.53 28.71
N ARG A 66 -9.62 18.00 29.22
CA ARG A 66 -10.85 18.77 29.44
C ARG A 66 -10.70 19.76 30.59
N LEU A 67 -9.97 19.38 31.63
CA LEU A 67 -9.71 20.23 32.79
C LEU A 67 -8.60 21.26 32.53
N VAL A 68 -7.56 20.86 31.80
CA VAL A 68 -6.40 21.68 31.43
C VAL A 68 -6.03 21.35 29.98
N PRO A 69 -6.55 22.12 29.00
CA PRO A 69 -6.30 21.88 27.58
C PRO A 69 -4.80 21.83 27.22
N ASP A 70 -3.96 22.62 27.87
CA ASP A 70 -2.54 22.74 27.52
C ASP A 70 -1.64 21.84 28.39
N ASN A 71 -2.21 20.78 28.98
CA ASN A 71 -1.44 19.84 29.79
C ASN A 71 -0.50 18.99 28.90
N VAL A 72 0.79 19.30 28.96
CA VAL A 72 1.86 18.65 28.19
C VAL A 72 1.95 17.14 28.47
N ALA A 73 1.77 16.71 29.73
CA ALA A 73 1.87 15.29 30.10
C ALA A 73 0.74 14.46 29.46
N ALA A 74 -0.50 14.96 29.52
CA ALA A 74 -1.65 14.31 28.90
C ALA A 74 -1.55 14.33 27.37
N ALA A 75 -1.10 15.44 26.76
CA ALA A 75 -0.88 15.52 25.32
C ALA A 75 0.23 14.56 24.84
N ARG A 76 1.32 14.40 25.61
CA ARG A 76 2.40 13.43 25.35
C ARG A 76 1.93 11.98 25.49
N LEU A 77 1.00 11.71 26.41
CA LEU A 77 0.40 10.39 26.50
C LEU A 77 -0.48 10.11 25.28
N MET A 78 -1.23 11.11 24.81
CA MET A 78 -2.05 10.99 23.60
C MET A 78 -1.20 10.72 22.35
N THR A 79 -0.04 11.39 22.17
CA THR A 79 0.87 11.07 21.04
C THR A 79 1.32 9.62 21.10
N ARG A 80 1.86 9.17 22.24
CA ARG A 80 2.33 7.79 22.44
C ARG A 80 1.25 6.72 22.21
N ILE A 81 0.00 6.98 22.59
CA ILE A 81 -1.12 6.07 22.33
C ILE A 81 -1.48 6.08 20.84
N SER A 82 -1.59 7.27 20.25
CA SER A 82 -1.99 7.42 18.85
C SER A 82 -0.97 6.81 17.87
N ASP A 83 0.32 6.91 18.16
CA ASP A 83 1.39 6.28 17.36
C ASP A 83 1.28 4.74 17.31
N ARG A 84 0.67 4.13 18.32
CA ARG A 84 0.53 2.68 18.43
C ARG A 84 -0.81 2.16 17.91
N VAL A 85 -1.90 2.88 18.21
CA VAL A 85 -3.26 2.33 18.08
C VAL A 85 -4.11 3.12 17.09
N TYR A 86 -3.86 4.41 16.93
CA TYR A 86 -4.72 5.31 16.16
C TYR A 86 -3.88 6.18 15.19
N PRO A 87 -3.22 5.58 14.18
CA PRO A 87 -2.28 6.30 13.32
C PRO A 87 -2.93 7.46 12.56
N GLN A 88 -4.21 7.37 12.25
CA GLN A 88 -4.99 8.45 11.62
C GLN A 88 -5.14 9.69 12.53
N ALA A 89 -5.09 9.51 13.86
CA ALA A 89 -5.20 10.61 14.82
C ALA A 89 -3.83 11.14 15.28
N ALA A 90 -2.74 10.43 14.97
CA ALA A 90 -1.40 10.75 15.47
C ALA A 90 -0.90 12.12 15.00
N LEU A 91 -1.15 12.47 13.74
CA LEU A 91 -0.75 13.76 13.18
C LEU A 91 -1.31 14.94 13.98
N GLY A 92 -2.57 14.88 14.38
CA GLY A 92 -3.22 15.94 15.15
C GLY A 92 -2.58 16.14 16.52
N TRP A 93 -2.22 15.05 17.20
CA TRP A 93 -1.57 15.10 18.51
C TRP A 93 -0.12 15.57 18.44
N HIS A 94 0.66 15.12 17.45
CA HIS A 94 2.01 15.63 17.24
C HIS A 94 2.02 17.12 16.87
N ARG A 95 1.03 17.59 16.09
CA ARG A 95 0.87 19.02 15.80
C ARG A 95 0.58 19.82 17.06
N ARG A 96 -0.29 19.30 17.93
CA ARG A 96 -0.58 19.92 19.24
C ARG A 96 0.66 19.96 20.13
N MET A 97 1.44 18.88 20.19
CA MET A 97 2.68 18.86 20.98
C MET A 97 3.70 19.89 20.49
N ALA A 98 3.88 20.01 19.17
CA ALA A 98 4.74 21.04 18.58
C ALA A 98 4.22 22.48 18.80
N GLN A 99 2.92 22.68 19.06
CA GLN A 99 2.36 23.98 19.45
C GLN A 99 2.57 24.30 20.93
N LEU A 100 2.48 23.28 21.80
CA LEU A 100 2.67 23.44 23.24
C LEU A 100 4.14 23.69 23.61
N GLU A 101 5.07 23.05 22.90
CA GLU A 101 6.51 23.17 23.12
C GLU A 101 7.22 23.44 21.78
N PRO A 102 7.08 24.65 21.18
CA PRO A 102 7.56 24.97 19.83
C PRO A 102 9.09 24.97 19.69
N ASP A 103 9.81 25.22 20.78
CA ASP A 103 11.27 25.24 20.80
C ASP A 103 11.89 23.85 20.96
N ASN A 104 11.08 22.81 21.16
CA ASN A 104 11.56 21.45 21.31
C ASN A 104 11.69 20.75 19.93
N PRO A 105 12.92 20.51 19.44
CA PRO A 105 13.15 19.93 18.12
C PRO A 105 12.59 18.51 18.00
N GLU A 106 12.51 17.75 19.10
CA GLU A 106 11.98 16.39 19.10
C GLU A 106 10.53 16.34 18.61
N HIS A 107 9.71 17.31 19.03
CA HIS A 107 8.30 17.36 18.62
C HIS A 107 8.14 17.74 17.16
N LEU A 108 9.00 18.64 16.66
CA LEU A 108 9.02 18.98 15.23
C LEU A 108 9.49 17.80 14.38
N PHE A 109 10.51 17.04 14.81
CA PHE A 109 10.91 15.81 14.14
C PHE A 109 9.82 14.74 14.15
N ASN A 110 9.14 14.53 15.28
CA ASN A 110 8.05 13.55 15.38
C ASN A 110 6.82 13.97 14.56
N LEU A 111 6.51 15.26 14.51
CA LEU A 111 5.49 15.82 13.63
C LEU A 111 5.84 15.57 12.16
N ALA A 112 7.07 15.88 11.74
CA ALA A 112 7.53 15.63 10.38
C ALA A 112 7.44 14.15 9.99
N LEU A 113 7.95 13.26 10.87
CA LEU A 113 7.89 11.82 10.66
C LEU A 113 6.45 11.31 10.52
N THR A 114 5.55 11.78 11.39
CA THR A 114 4.15 11.36 11.37
C THR A 114 3.42 11.89 10.14
N ALA A 115 3.66 13.15 9.77
CA ALA A 115 3.13 13.76 8.56
C ALA A 115 3.55 12.99 7.30
N MET A 116 4.82 12.56 7.20
CA MET A 116 5.27 11.70 6.10
C MET A 116 4.56 10.34 6.09
N LYS A 117 4.39 9.69 7.25
CA LYS A 117 3.69 8.39 7.34
C LYS A 117 2.23 8.45 6.87
N VAL A 118 1.55 9.57 7.06
CA VAL A 118 0.16 9.76 6.62
C VAL A 118 0.03 10.46 5.26
N GLY A 119 1.15 10.80 4.61
CA GLY A 119 1.18 11.40 3.27
C GLY A 119 1.03 12.94 3.22
N GLU A 120 1.02 13.61 4.37
CA GLU A 120 0.89 15.08 4.49
C GLU A 120 2.26 15.77 4.33
N LEU A 121 2.83 15.70 3.12
CA LEU A 121 4.22 16.13 2.87
C LEU A 121 4.47 17.62 3.15
N ALA A 122 3.51 18.49 2.86
CA ALA A 122 3.62 19.93 3.15
C ALA A 122 3.72 20.21 4.67
N ALA A 123 2.99 19.45 5.48
CA ALA A 123 3.08 19.57 6.94
C ALA A 123 4.43 19.07 7.47
N ALA A 124 5.03 18.06 6.81
CA ALA A 124 6.37 17.60 7.16
C ALA A 124 7.44 18.65 6.83
N GLU A 125 7.33 19.29 5.67
CA GLU A 125 8.23 20.36 5.25
C GLU A 125 8.14 21.58 6.19
N ASP A 126 6.92 22.03 6.53
CA ASP A 126 6.70 23.13 7.49
C ASP A 126 7.28 22.81 8.88
N ALA A 127 7.11 21.58 9.37
CA ALA A 127 7.67 21.15 10.64
C ALA A 127 9.20 21.20 10.65
N LEU A 128 9.85 20.78 9.57
CA LEU A 128 11.31 20.87 9.43
C LEU A 128 11.80 22.30 9.23
N ALA A 129 11.05 23.15 8.53
CA ALA A 129 11.39 24.54 8.29
C ALA A 129 11.39 25.38 9.58
N LYS A 130 10.58 25.00 10.57
CA LYS A 130 10.51 25.63 11.91
C LYS A 130 11.73 25.33 12.80
N LEU A 131 12.54 24.33 12.46
CA LEU A 131 13.77 24.05 13.20
C LEU A 131 14.78 25.19 13.00
N ALA A 132 15.46 25.59 14.08
CA ALA A 132 16.50 26.60 14.01
C ALA A 132 17.63 26.19 13.04
N PRO A 133 18.27 27.13 12.33
CA PRO A 133 19.29 26.82 11.30
C PRO A 133 20.43 25.93 11.77
N ALA A 134 20.79 25.97 13.06
CA ALA A 134 21.82 25.13 13.66
C ALA A 134 21.51 23.62 13.52
N TRP A 135 20.22 23.24 13.55
CA TRP A 135 19.82 21.84 13.40
C TRP A 135 20.10 21.29 12.01
N ARG A 136 20.19 22.13 10.98
CA ARG A 136 20.43 21.69 9.59
C ARG A 136 21.76 20.97 9.40
N GLN A 137 22.72 21.19 10.30
CA GLN A 137 24.03 20.53 10.29
C GLN A 137 24.11 19.28 11.20
N THR A 138 22.97 18.83 11.75
CA THR A 138 22.92 17.62 12.57
C THR A 138 22.59 16.39 11.74
N ALA A 139 23.13 15.23 12.15
CA ALA A 139 22.86 13.96 11.47
C ALA A 139 21.36 13.65 11.41
N ARG A 140 20.64 13.92 12.52
CA ARG A 140 19.19 13.69 12.64
C ARG A 140 18.36 14.54 11.68
N TYR A 141 18.72 15.82 11.49
CA TYR A 141 18.04 16.66 10.50
C TYR A 141 18.26 16.12 9.10
N GLN A 142 19.50 15.77 8.76
CA GLN A 142 19.84 15.23 7.45
C GLN A 142 19.12 13.90 7.17
N GLU A 143 18.96 13.03 8.18
CA GLU A 143 18.14 11.83 8.06
C GLU A 143 16.67 12.15 7.77
N MET A 144 16.07 13.11 8.50
CA MET A 144 14.66 13.46 8.31
C MET A 144 14.42 14.15 6.96
N ALA A 145 15.33 15.04 6.55
CA ALA A 145 15.32 15.68 5.24
C ALA A 145 15.44 14.66 4.10
N GLY A 146 16.31 13.66 4.25
CA GLY A 146 16.42 12.57 3.27
C GLY A 146 15.14 11.73 3.18
N THR A 147 14.50 11.46 4.32
CA THR A 147 13.22 10.74 4.37
C THR A 147 12.10 11.53 3.69
N LEU A 148 12.04 12.85 3.90
CA LEU A 148 11.09 13.73 3.23
C LEU A 148 11.35 13.79 1.72
N ALA A 149 12.61 13.91 1.32
CA ALA A 149 13.00 13.89 -0.09
C ALA A 149 12.57 12.60 -0.78
N LEU A 150 12.73 11.43 -0.15
CA LEU A 150 12.20 10.17 -0.68
C LEU A 150 10.68 10.19 -0.82
N ALA A 151 9.96 10.67 0.19
CA ALA A 151 8.50 10.77 0.15
C ALA A 151 8.03 11.70 -0.98
N CYS A 152 8.79 12.76 -1.26
CA CYS A 152 8.60 13.68 -2.39
C CYS A 152 9.16 13.15 -3.73
N ARG A 153 9.64 11.90 -3.79
CA ARG A 153 10.26 11.24 -4.97
C ARG A 153 11.53 11.93 -5.49
N GLN A 154 12.21 12.70 -4.64
CA GLN A 154 13.48 13.37 -4.94
C GLN A 154 14.66 12.47 -4.54
N VAL A 155 14.87 11.39 -5.30
CA VAL A 155 15.84 10.31 -4.98
C VAL A 155 17.27 10.84 -4.80
N THR A 156 17.73 11.75 -5.67
CA THR A 156 19.10 12.28 -5.61
C THR A 156 19.34 13.10 -4.33
N LEU A 157 18.38 13.96 -3.98
CA LEU A 157 18.46 14.75 -2.75
C LEU A 157 18.42 13.85 -1.51
N ALA A 158 17.57 12.82 -1.53
CA ALA A 158 17.51 11.86 -0.45
C ALA A 158 18.85 11.14 -0.22
N GLU A 159 19.49 10.69 -1.30
CA GLU A 159 20.79 10.02 -1.23
C GLU A 159 21.86 10.93 -0.61
N GLU A 160 21.90 12.20 -1.04
CA GLU A 160 22.83 13.19 -0.50
C GLU A 160 22.62 13.42 1.00
N CYS A 161 21.38 13.66 1.41
CA CYS A 161 20.99 13.85 2.81
C CYS A 161 21.34 12.64 3.67
N PHE A 162 21.01 11.40 3.25
CA PHE A 162 21.37 10.22 4.04
C PHE A 162 22.88 9.99 4.11
N ARG A 163 23.62 10.28 3.04
CA ARG A 163 25.08 10.21 3.03
C ARG A 163 25.69 11.23 3.98
N GLN A 164 25.14 12.44 4.05
CA GLN A 164 25.57 13.47 5.00
C GLN A 164 25.24 13.05 6.43
N ALA A 165 24.04 12.52 6.69
CA ALA A 165 23.65 12.00 7.99
C ALA A 165 24.61 10.91 8.50
N ALA A 166 24.91 9.92 7.66
CA ALA A 166 25.84 8.83 8.00
C ALA A 166 27.31 9.28 8.17
N ARG A 167 27.70 10.43 7.59
CA ARG A 167 29.02 11.05 7.81
C ARG A 167 29.09 11.85 9.11
N LEU A 168 28.01 12.56 9.45
CA LEU A 168 27.92 13.39 10.65
C LEU A 168 27.84 12.54 11.92
N ASP A 169 27.18 11.39 11.85
CA ASP A 169 27.14 10.40 12.93
C ASP A 169 27.27 8.98 12.35
N THR A 170 28.44 8.38 12.56
CA THR A 170 28.77 7.04 12.05
C THR A 170 27.99 5.92 12.76
N ASN A 171 27.43 6.22 13.93
CA ASN A 171 26.61 5.32 14.74
C ASN A 171 25.10 5.58 14.58
N LEU A 172 24.69 6.51 13.70
CA LEU A 172 23.29 6.70 13.33
C LEU A 172 22.87 5.59 12.35
N TRP A 173 22.63 4.40 12.91
CA TRP A 173 22.31 3.19 12.15
C TRP A 173 21.06 3.32 11.28
N SER A 174 20.09 4.15 11.67
CA SER A 174 18.88 4.41 10.89
C SER A 174 19.18 5.17 9.59
N ALA A 175 20.09 6.15 9.61
CA ALA A 175 20.56 6.83 8.41
C ALA A 175 21.32 5.88 7.47
N ARG A 176 22.16 4.99 8.03
CA ARG A 176 22.88 3.96 7.27
C ARG A 176 21.92 2.95 6.64
N PHE A 177 20.92 2.50 7.40
CA PHE A 177 19.84 1.65 6.90
C PHE A 177 19.07 2.32 5.76
N ASN A 178 18.69 3.59 5.91
CA ASN A 178 17.96 4.34 4.89
C ASN A 178 18.78 4.49 3.60
N LEU A 179 20.06 4.85 3.72
CA LEU A 179 20.98 4.92 2.58
C LEU A 179 21.16 3.56 1.90
N ALA A 180 21.37 2.49 2.68
CA ALA A 180 21.52 1.14 2.16
C ALA A 180 20.26 0.67 1.42
N SER A 181 19.09 0.90 2.02
CA SER A 181 17.79 0.58 1.44
C SER A 181 17.55 1.33 0.13
N LEU A 182 17.87 2.63 0.08
CA LEU A 182 17.82 3.42 -1.14
C LEU A 182 18.72 2.84 -2.23
N ASN A 183 19.98 2.54 -1.88
CA ASN A 183 20.98 2.00 -2.78
C ASN A 183 20.58 0.65 -3.41
N LEU A 184 19.83 -0.20 -2.68
CA LEU A 184 19.31 -1.47 -3.22
C LEU A 184 18.25 -1.27 -4.32
N HIS A 185 17.63 -0.09 -4.40
CA HIS A 185 16.60 0.23 -5.39
C HIS A 185 17.11 1.06 -6.57
N LEU A 186 18.32 1.63 -6.47
CA LEU A 186 18.94 2.36 -7.56
C LEU A 186 19.31 1.43 -8.73
N ALA A 187 19.35 2.00 -9.94
CA ALA A 187 19.71 1.26 -11.15
C ALA A 187 21.22 0.95 -11.26
N HIS A 188 22.06 1.59 -10.45
CA HIS A 188 23.51 1.47 -10.52
C HIS A 188 24.03 0.22 -9.78
N PRO A 189 24.70 -0.74 -10.47
CA PRO A 189 25.16 -1.98 -9.84
C PRO A 189 26.10 -1.78 -8.64
N ASN A 190 26.97 -0.77 -8.70
CA ASN A 190 27.88 -0.44 -7.61
C ASN A 190 27.14 0.05 -6.36
N ALA A 191 26.10 0.87 -6.54
CA ALA A 191 25.26 1.32 -5.44
C ALA A 191 24.54 0.13 -4.80
N VAL A 192 23.94 -0.75 -5.61
CA VAL A 192 23.28 -1.98 -5.11
C VAL A 192 24.26 -2.85 -4.32
N ALA A 193 25.48 -3.06 -4.82
CA ALA A 193 26.50 -3.84 -4.13
C ALA A 193 26.92 -3.19 -2.79
N GLN A 194 27.06 -1.87 -2.75
CA GLN A 194 27.37 -1.14 -1.52
C GLN A 194 26.21 -1.22 -0.51
N GLY A 195 24.98 -0.98 -0.97
CA GLY A 195 23.77 -1.10 -0.15
C GLY A 195 23.63 -2.50 0.44
N ARG A 196 23.94 -3.54 -0.34
CA ARG A 196 23.92 -4.93 0.15
C ARG A 196 24.95 -5.17 1.26
N ARG A 197 26.20 -4.76 1.06
CA ARG A 197 27.27 -4.90 2.09
C ARG A 197 26.89 -4.20 3.38
N GLU A 198 26.31 -3.02 3.27
CA GLU A 198 25.85 -2.25 4.44
C GLU A 198 24.69 -2.97 5.14
N MET A 199 23.73 -3.50 4.38
CA MET A 199 22.61 -4.27 4.94
C MET A 199 23.08 -5.57 5.62
N GLU A 200 24.11 -6.23 5.09
CA GLU A 200 24.75 -7.38 5.73
C GLU A 200 25.45 -7.01 7.04
N ALA A 201 26.10 -5.83 7.11
CA ALA A 201 26.69 -5.34 8.36
C ALA A 201 25.62 -5.08 9.44
N LEU A 202 24.44 -4.58 9.04
CA LEU A 202 23.32 -4.34 9.95
C LEU A 202 22.70 -5.62 10.53
N LEU A 203 22.99 -6.81 9.98
CA LEU A 203 22.56 -8.10 10.55
C LEU A 203 23.18 -8.39 11.93
N ALA A 204 24.29 -7.73 12.26
CA ALA A 204 24.92 -7.80 13.57
C ALA A 204 24.15 -7.03 14.66
N LEU A 205 23.22 -6.14 14.27
CA LEU A 205 22.46 -5.30 15.19
C LEU A 205 21.05 -5.86 15.37
N PRO A 206 20.67 -6.34 16.58
CA PRO A 206 19.36 -6.94 16.81
C PRO A 206 18.18 -6.05 16.41
N SER A 207 18.28 -4.74 16.59
CA SER A 207 17.21 -3.78 16.25
C SER A 207 16.97 -3.61 14.75
N PHE A 208 17.96 -3.94 13.90
CA PHE A 208 17.87 -3.79 12.44
C PHE A 208 17.83 -5.13 11.70
N ARG A 209 18.20 -6.23 12.37
CA ARG A 209 18.36 -7.55 11.76
C ARG A 209 17.14 -8.01 10.95
N LEU A 210 15.93 -7.91 11.51
CA LEU A 210 14.70 -8.27 10.80
C LEU A 210 14.48 -7.41 9.53
N LEU A 211 14.63 -6.08 9.64
CA LEU A 211 14.45 -5.16 8.51
C LEU A 211 15.53 -5.36 7.43
N ALA A 212 16.77 -5.61 7.85
CA ALA A 212 17.88 -5.91 6.95
C ALA A 212 17.67 -7.22 6.19
N LEU A 213 17.25 -8.30 6.87
CA LEU A 213 16.90 -9.57 6.23
C LEU A 213 15.77 -9.42 5.21
N LYS A 214 14.72 -8.65 5.53
CA LYS A 214 13.62 -8.37 4.59
C LYS A 214 14.12 -7.70 3.31
N ALA A 215 14.96 -6.67 3.44
CA ALA A 215 15.50 -5.95 2.29
C ALA A 215 16.45 -6.82 1.46
N LEU A 216 17.32 -7.61 2.11
CA LEU A 216 18.24 -8.53 1.45
C LEU A 216 17.49 -9.63 0.67
N VAL A 217 16.43 -10.21 1.26
CA VAL A 217 15.56 -11.19 0.58
C VAL A 217 14.84 -10.53 -0.60
N ALA A 218 14.30 -9.33 -0.44
CA ALA A 218 13.61 -8.62 -1.52
C ALA A 218 14.54 -8.35 -2.71
N GLU A 219 15.77 -7.87 -2.47
CA GLU A 219 16.74 -7.63 -3.54
C GLU A 219 17.23 -8.94 -4.17
N ALA A 220 17.48 -9.98 -3.39
CA ALA A 220 17.89 -11.29 -3.91
C ALA A 220 16.79 -11.94 -4.77
N ARG A 221 15.50 -11.75 -4.43
CA ARG A 221 14.38 -12.20 -5.25
C ARG A 221 14.28 -11.42 -6.56
N LYS A 222 14.46 -10.09 -6.52
CA LYS A 222 14.45 -9.23 -7.71
C LYS A 222 15.56 -9.60 -8.70
N THR A 223 16.71 -10.01 -8.19
CA THR A 223 17.89 -10.39 -8.99
C THR A 223 18.01 -11.90 -9.23
N SER A 224 17.02 -12.70 -8.82
CA SER A 224 17.02 -14.17 -8.90
C SER A 224 18.30 -14.82 -8.37
N ALA A 225 18.88 -14.26 -7.31
CA ALA A 225 20.16 -14.71 -6.75
C ALA A 225 19.96 -15.85 -5.75
N GLU A 226 19.91 -17.07 -6.28
CA GLU A 226 19.57 -18.29 -5.54
C GLU A 226 20.44 -18.54 -4.29
N GLU A 227 21.76 -18.44 -4.41
CA GLU A 227 22.69 -18.64 -3.28
C GLU A 227 22.42 -17.69 -2.11
N ARG A 228 22.03 -16.45 -2.42
CA ARG A 228 21.72 -15.43 -1.41
C ARG A 228 20.37 -15.70 -0.76
N LEU A 229 19.38 -16.15 -1.54
CA LEU A 229 18.09 -16.56 -0.99
C LEU A 229 18.23 -17.73 -0.04
N GLU A 230 19.01 -18.74 -0.42
CA GLU A 230 19.29 -19.91 0.43
C GLU A 230 20.00 -19.52 1.74
N ARG A 231 20.82 -18.46 1.71
CA ARG A 231 21.46 -17.91 2.91
C ARG A 231 20.51 -17.11 3.80
N TYR A 232 19.69 -16.21 3.24
CA TYR A 232 18.93 -15.23 4.03
C TYR A 232 17.53 -15.71 4.46
N LEU A 233 16.84 -16.53 3.64
CA LEU A 233 15.50 -17.02 3.95
C LEU A 233 15.38 -17.80 5.27
N PRO A 234 16.26 -18.78 5.58
CA PRO A 234 16.16 -19.49 6.85
C PRO A 234 16.43 -18.56 8.05
N GLN A 235 17.31 -17.57 7.90
CA GLN A 235 17.55 -16.56 8.93
C GLN A 235 16.32 -15.67 9.15
N LEU A 236 15.67 -15.23 8.07
CA LEU A 236 14.43 -14.45 8.14
C LEU A 236 13.31 -15.23 8.82
N ALA A 237 13.13 -16.51 8.47
CA ALA A 237 12.10 -17.35 9.08
C ALA A 237 12.32 -17.61 10.58
N ALA A 238 13.56 -17.61 11.04
CA ALA A 238 13.93 -17.83 12.43
C ALA A 238 13.95 -16.55 13.29
N GLU A 239 13.90 -15.36 12.68
CA GLU A 239 14.07 -14.09 13.38
C GLU A 239 12.89 -13.78 14.32
N PRO A 240 13.14 -13.27 15.55
CA PRO A 240 12.08 -12.77 16.41
C PRO A 240 11.27 -11.66 15.74
N GLY A 241 9.94 -11.77 15.81
CA GLY A 241 9.03 -10.86 15.11
C GLY A 241 8.80 -11.17 13.64
N ALA A 242 9.40 -12.23 13.09
CA ALA A 242 9.10 -12.69 11.74
C ALA A 242 7.66 -13.20 11.63
N THR A 243 6.91 -12.65 10.67
CA THR A 243 5.50 -12.99 10.45
C THR A 243 5.36 -14.34 9.75
N VAL A 244 4.13 -14.86 9.67
CA VAL A 244 3.86 -16.08 8.89
C VAL A 244 4.13 -15.88 7.41
N GLU A 245 3.86 -14.69 6.83
CA GLU A 245 4.23 -14.40 5.44
C GLU A 245 5.73 -14.59 5.20
N GLU A 246 6.56 -14.10 6.13
CA GLU A 246 8.02 -14.20 6.04
C GLU A 246 8.52 -15.64 6.17
N ARG A 247 7.91 -16.42 7.06
CA ARG A 247 8.19 -17.86 7.19
C ARG A 247 7.76 -18.63 5.94
N LEU A 248 6.64 -18.25 5.33
CA LEU A 248 6.13 -18.89 4.10
C LEU A 248 7.07 -18.69 2.90
N LEU A 249 7.87 -17.62 2.86
CA LEU A 249 8.91 -17.47 1.84
C LEU A 249 9.96 -18.58 1.91
N TRP A 250 10.38 -18.96 3.13
CA TRP A 250 11.29 -20.08 3.34
C TRP A 250 10.65 -21.42 3.01
N ILE A 251 9.39 -21.62 3.44
CA ILE A 251 8.63 -22.83 3.14
C ILE A 251 8.48 -23.02 1.62
N GLU A 252 8.17 -21.97 0.87
CA GLU A 252 8.07 -22.04 -0.58
C GLU A 252 9.41 -22.37 -1.24
N TRP A 253 10.51 -21.79 -0.76
CA TRP A 253 11.86 -22.12 -1.22
C TRP A 253 12.20 -23.60 -1.02
N LEU A 254 11.95 -24.12 0.19
CA LEU A 254 12.14 -25.54 0.50
C LEU A 254 11.29 -26.44 -0.39
N ARG A 255 10.01 -26.10 -0.60
CA ARG A 255 9.11 -26.87 -1.45
C ARG A 255 9.65 -27.04 -2.87
N GLN A 256 10.26 -25.98 -3.42
CA GLN A 256 10.80 -25.98 -4.77
C GLN A 256 12.20 -26.63 -4.87
N ARG A 257 13.06 -26.43 -3.87
CA ARG A 257 14.50 -26.74 -3.97
C ARG A 257 14.98 -27.87 -3.07
N ARG A 258 14.32 -28.09 -1.94
CA ARG A 258 14.67 -29.10 -0.92
C ARG A 258 13.42 -29.81 -0.39
N PRO A 259 12.73 -30.60 -1.23
CA PRO A 259 11.45 -31.22 -0.88
C PRO A 259 11.54 -32.19 0.30
N ASN A 260 12.73 -32.70 0.62
CA ASN A 260 12.95 -33.58 1.78
C ASN A 260 12.89 -32.81 3.12
N ASP A 261 13.32 -31.55 3.14
CA ASP A 261 13.35 -30.71 4.35
C ASP A 261 11.99 -30.02 4.59
N TYR A 262 11.22 -29.84 3.52
CA TYR A 262 9.93 -29.14 3.50
C TYR A 262 8.91 -29.62 4.55
N PRO A 263 8.61 -30.94 4.70
CA PRO A 263 7.55 -31.38 5.61
C PRO A 263 7.83 -31.06 7.07
N ALA A 264 9.10 -31.18 7.49
CA ALA A 264 9.51 -30.92 8.87
C ALA A 264 9.38 -29.44 9.22
N GLU A 265 9.81 -28.54 8.33
CA GLU A 265 9.71 -27.10 8.53
C GLU A 265 8.27 -26.60 8.43
N LEU A 266 7.47 -27.11 7.48
CA LEU A 266 6.05 -26.78 7.40
C LEU A 266 5.33 -27.12 8.71
N LYS A 267 5.60 -28.29 9.30
CA LYS A 267 4.99 -28.70 10.57
C LYS A 267 5.30 -27.70 11.69
N LYS A 268 6.50 -27.12 11.75
CA LYS A 268 6.85 -26.08 12.75
C LYS A 268 6.02 -24.81 12.55
N VAL A 269 5.89 -24.34 11.30
CA VAL A 269 5.07 -23.15 10.97
C VAL A 269 3.59 -23.41 11.28
N MET A 270 3.09 -24.61 10.97
CA MET A 270 1.72 -25.02 11.33
C MET A 270 1.49 -24.96 12.82
N GLN A 271 2.43 -25.43 13.66
CA GLN A 271 2.30 -25.38 15.11
C GLN A 271 2.28 -23.95 15.65
N GLN A 272 3.13 -23.07 15.12
CA GLN A 272 3.20 -21.66 15.52
C GLN A 272 1.92 -20.90 15.17
N ALA A 273 1.30 -21.20 14.04
CA ALA A 273 0.10 -20.52 13.58
C ALA A 273 -1.18 -20.94 14.35
N ARG A 274 -1.17 -22.03 15.14
CA ARG A 274 -2.39 -22.59 15.76
C ARG A 274 -3.11 -21.64 16.71
N SER A 275 -2.36 -20.82 17.44
CA SER A 275 -2.92 -19.94 18.49
C SER A 275 -3.47 -18.61 17.97
N GLU A 276 -3.22 -18.28 16.70
CA GLU A 276 -3.65 -17.02 16.10
C GLU A 276 -4.52 -17.27 14.86
N PRO A 277 -5.85 -17.04 14.94
CA PRO A 277 -6.77 -17.36 13.84
C PRO A 277 -6.39 -16.75 12.48
N GLY A 278 -5.90 -15.51 12.48
CA GLY A 278 -5.45 -14.84 11.25
C GLY A 278 -4.23 -15.52 10.61
N GLN A 279 -3.27 -15.94 11.42
CA GLN A 279 -2.07 -16.65 10.97
C GLN A 279 -2.40 -18.05 10.44
N ALA A 280 -3.26 -18.79 11.14
CA ALA A 280 -3.73 -20.09 10.71
C ALA A 280 -4.51 -20.01 9.38
N ALA A 281 -5.38 -19.01 9.22
CA ALA A 281 -6.11 -18.77 7.98
C ALA A 281 -5.16 -18.44 6.81
N LEU A 282 -4.18 -17.55 7.02
CA LEU A 282 -3.19 -17.20 6.01
C LEU A 282 -2.36 -18.41 5.55
N LEU A 283 -1.89 -19.23 6.51
CA LEU A 283 -1.18 -20.48 6.21
C LEU A 283 -2.05 -21.45 5.40
N ALA A 284 -3.32 -21.60 5.79
CA ALA A 284 -4.25 -22.44 5.06
C ALA A 284 -4.51 -21.92 3.65
N THR A 285 -4.73 -20.61 3.46
CA THR A 285 -4.85 -19.99 2.13
C THR A 285 -3.62 -20.31 1.27
N TRP A 286 -2.41 -20.15 1.83
CA TRP A 286 -1.18 -20.49 1.12
C TRP A 286 -1.14 -21.97 0.72
N LEU A 287 -1.42 -22.90 1.65
CA LEU A 287 -1.47 -24.33 1.37
C LEU A 287 -2.48 -24.66 0.26
N THR A 288 -3.69 -24.08 0.32
CA THR A 288 -4.72 -24.25 -0.71
C THR A 288 -4.25 -23.77 -2.07
N THR A 289 -3.65 -22.58 -2.16
CA THR A 289 -3.14 -22.03 -3.43
C THR A 289 -1.93 -22.79 -3.97
N SER A 290 -1.15 -23.42 -3.10
CA SER A 290 0.00 -24.28 -3.43
C SER A 290 -0.40 -25.72 -3.75
N GLY A 291 -1.70 -26.01 -3.93
CA GLY A 291 -2.22 -27.32 -4.32
C GLY A 291 -2.39 -28.33 -3.18
N GLN A 292 -2.23 -27.91 -1.92
CA GLN A 292 -2.31 -28.75 -0.72
C GLN A 292 -3.59 -28.49 0.10
N ALA A 293 -4.73 -28.33 -0.59
CA ALA A 293 -6.01 -27.98 0.03
C ALA A 293 -6.51 -29.02 1.05
N ALA A 294 -6.18 -30.31 0.88
CA ALA A 294 -6.52 -31.36 1.84
C ALA A 294 -5.79 -31.17 3.17
N ALA A 295 -4.46 -31.00 3.12
CA ALA A 295 -3.64 -30.73 4.31
C ALA A 295 -4.05 -29.42 5.00
N ALA A 296 -4.43 -28.40 4.23
CA ALA A 296 -4.97 -27.15 4.77
C ALA A 296 -6.28 -27.39 5.55
N LEU A 297 -7.21 -28.15 4.98
CA LEU A 297 -8.49 -28.47 5.63
C LEU A 297 -8.28 -29.28 6.91
N ASP A 298 -7.44 -30.32 6.86
CA ASP A 298 -7.11 -31.15 8.02
C ASP A 298 -6.49 -30.33 9.14
N PHE A 299 -5.59 -29.39 8.79
CA PHE A 299 -5.00 -28.45 9.73
C PHE A 299 -6.05 -27.58 10.41
N LEU A 300 -6.92 -26.92 9.64
CA LEU A 300 -7.97 -26.06 10.17
C LEU A 300 -8.97 -26.83 11.04
N GLN A 301 -9.32 -28.06 10.65
CA GLN A 301 -10.19 -28.95 11.43
C GLN A 301 -9.52 -29.42 12.74
N SER A 302 -8.20 -29.55 12.76
CA SER A 302 -7.46 -29.93 13.97
C SER A 302 -7.40 -28.82 15.02
N LEU A 303 -7.73 -27.57 14.67
CA LEU A 303 -7.76 -26.44 15.62
C LEU A 303 -8.84 -26.65 16.68
N ASP A 304 -8.67 -26.04 17.85
CA ASP A 304 -9.65 -26.12 18.92
C ASP A 304 -11.00 -25.48 18.52
N PRO A 305 -12.11 -25.87 19.16
CA PRO A 305 -13.44 -25.41 18.77
C PRO A 305 -13.65 -23.89 18.86
N ALA A 306 -12.95 -23.19 19.75
CA ALA A 306 -13.09 -21.74 19.89
C ALA A 306 -12.37 -21.03 18.73
N THR A 307 -11.14 -21.45 18.43
CA THR A 307 -10.37 -20.95 17.28
C THR A 307 -11.10 -21.19 15.96
N ARG A 308 -11.66 -22.38 15.77
CA ARG A 308 -12.34 -22.78 14.52
C ARG A 308 -13.55 -21.92 14.15
N LYS A 309 -14.21 -21.32 15.14
CA LYS A 309 -15.38 -20.44 14.93
C LYS A 309 -15.01 -19.00 14.55
N ASN A 310 -13.71 -18.65 14.56
CA ASN A 310 -13.29 -17.32 14.13
C ASN A 310 -13.48 -17.15 12.62
N GLN A 311 -13.97 -15.98 12.23
CA GLN A 311 -14.28 -15.62 10.84
C GLN A 311 -13.17 -15.99 9.84
N PRO A 312 -11.87 -15.68 10.05
CA PRO A 312 -10.82 -16.01 9.09
C PRO A 312 -10.69 -17.52 8.84
N ILE A 313 -10.94 -18.34 9.87
CA ILE A 313 -10.85 -19.80 9.77
C ILE A 313 -12.01 -20.35 8.95
N VAL A 314 -13.24 -19.88 9.20
CA VAL A 314 -14.44 -20.30 8.44
C VAL A 314 -14.28 -20.00 6.95
N ALA A 315 -13.78 -18.80 6.62
CA ALA A 315 -13.50 -18.41 5.24
C ALA A 315 -12.41 -19.30 4.60
N ALA A 316 -11.30 -19.57 5.31
CA ALA A 316 -10.24 -20.44 4.81
C ALA A 316 -10.72 -21.90 4.61
N MET A 317 -11.59 -22.41 5.49
CA MET A 317 -12.21 -23.73 5.31
C MET A 317 -13.09 -23.76 4.05
N ALA A 318 -13.86 -22.70 3.77
CA ALA A 318 -14.68 -22.60 2.56
C ALA A 318 -13.81 -22.59 1.29
N ASP A 319 -12.68 -21.88 1.30
CA ASP A 319 -11.68 -21.93 0.23
C ASP A 319 -11.13 -23.34 0.02
N CYS A 320 -10.78 -24.05 1.10
CA CYS A 320 -10.28 -25.42 1.04
C CYS A 320 -11.31 -26.38 0.43
N LEU A 321 -12.55 -26.34 0.92
CA LEU A 321 -13.64 -27.18 0.41
C LEU A 321 -13.94 -26.90 -1.07
N GLY A 322 -13.92 -25.63 -1.47
CA GLY A 322 -14.09 -25.23 -2.86
C GLY A 322 -12.95 -25.69 -3.76
N ALA A 323 -11.70 -25.67 -3.27
CA ALA A 323 -10.56 -26.20 -4.01
C ALA A 323 -10.59 -27.73 -4.14
N LEU A 324 -11.05 -28.43 -3.10
CA LEU A 324 -11.25 -29.88 -3.09
C LEU A 324 -12.51 -30.35 -3.84
N LYS A 325 -13.33 -29.41 -4.32
CA LYS A 325 -14.62 -29.70 -4.95
C LYS A 325 -15.59 -30.49 -4.06
N ARG A 326 -15.47 -30.33 -2.73
CA ARG A 326 -16.36 -30.91 -1.73
C ARG A 326 -17.62 -30.06 -1.60
N TRP A 327 -18.47 -30.07 -2.63
CA TRP A 327 -19.56 -29.11 -2.78
C TRP A 327 -20.64 -29.23 -1.70
N ASP A 328 -20.98 -30.45 -1.27
CA ASP A 328 -21.99 -30.65 -0.23
C ASP A 328 -21.51 -30.13 1.12
N ASP A 329 -20.24 -30.38 1.48
CA ASP A 329 -19.63 -29.82 2.69
C ASP A 329 -19.54 -28.30 2.62
N LEU A 330 -19.24 -27.75 1.43
CA LEU A 330 -19.22 -26.30 1.22
C LEU A 330 -20.61 -25.69 1.40
N LEU A 331 -21.67 -26.34 0.90
CA LEU A 331 -23.06 -25.92 1.10
C LEU A 331 -23.48 -25.99 2.57
N ALA A 332 -23.02 -26.99 3.32
CA ALA A 332 -23.26 -27.10 4.75
C ALA A 332 -22.50 -26.03 5.56
N LEU A 333 -21.26 -25.71 5.18
CA LEU A 333 -20.49 -24.63 5.80
C LEU A 333 -21.09 -23.24 5.49
N THR A 334 -21.68 -23.08 4.32
CA THR A 334 -22.27 -21.82 3.83
C THR A 334 -23.80 -21.79 3.92
N GLY A 335 -24.40 -22.56 4.83
CA GLY A 335 -25.85 -22.54 5.08
C GLY A 335 -26.35 -21.14 5.44
N GLU A 336 -27.50 -20.71 4.92
CA GLU A 336 -27.99 -19.32 5.04
C GLU A 336 -28.26 -18.89 6.50
N ASP A 337 -28.49 -19.86 7.38
CA ASP A 337 -28.66 -19.70 8.83
C ASP A 337 -27.35 -19.42 9.58
N ARG A 338 -26.19 -19.61 8.93
CA ARG A 338 -24.86 -19.47 9.54
C ARG A 338 -24.20 -18.10 9.34
N GLY A 339 -24.95 -17.10 8.87
CA GLY A 339 -24.42 -15.76 8.59
C GLY A 339 -23.66 -15.12 9.76
N ALA A 340 -24.14 -15.32 10.99
CA ALA A 340 -23.50 -14.78 12.20
C ALA A 340 -22.05 -15.26 12.40
N GLU A 341 -21.65 -16.41 11.83
CA GLU A 341 -20.28 -16.95 11.93
C GLU A 341 -19.30 -16.27 10.96
N TRP A 342 -19.80 -15.47 10.02
CA TRP A 342 -18.99 -14.78 9.00
C TRP A 342 -18.68 -13.32 9.37
N PHE A 343 -19.21 -12.81 10.49
CA PHE A 343 -18.86 -11.54 11.13
C PHE A 343 -18.61 -10.37 10.16
N GLY A 344 -19.60 -10.01 9.33
CA GLY A 344 -19.49 -8.89 8.39
C GLY A 344 -18.93 -9.26 7.00
N LEU A 345 -18.61 -10.54 6.77
CA LEU A 345 -18.24 -11.09 5.46
C LEU A 345 -19.29 -12.07 4.91
N GLU A 346 -20.57 -11.85 5.21
CA GLU A 346 -21.70 -12.65 4.73
C GLU A 346 -21.75 -12.71 3.20
N PHE A 347 -21.31 -11.64 2.52
CA PHE A 347 -21.18 -11.65 1.06
C PHE A 347 -20.18 -12.72 0.55
N LEU A 348 -19.12 -13.04 1.31
CA LEU A 348 -18.20 -14.13 0.95
C LEU A 348 -18.83 -15.50 1.17
N GLN A 349 -19.63 -15.66 2.23
CA GLN A 349 -20.42 -16.89 2.43
C GLN A 349 -21.32 -17.15 1.22
N HIS A 350 -22.08 -16.13 0.80
CA HIS A 350 -22.98 -16.22 -0.35
C HIS A 350 -22.20 -16.44 -1.65
N LEU A 351 -21.01 -15.85 -1.80
CA LEU A 351 -20.12 -16.11 -2.94
C LEU A 351 -19.69 -17.59 -3.01
N HIS A 352 -19.23 -18.15 -1.90
CA HIS A 352 -18.84 -19.56 -1.81
C HIS A 352 -20.02 -20.50 -2.07
N ARG A 353 -21.20 -20.16 -1.54
CA ARG A 353 -22.45 -20.89 -1.81
C ARG A 353 -22.82 -20.84 -3.28
N THR A 354 -22.74 -19.67 -3.92
CA THR A 354 -22.92 -19.50 -5.36
C THR A 354 -22.01 -20.44 -6.15
N ARG A 355 -20.73 -20.54 -5.76
CA ARG A 355 -19.77 -21.44 -6.42
C ARG A 355 -20.19 -22.90 -6.34
N ALA A 356 -20.59 -23.36 -5.15
CA ALA A 356 -21.06 -24.74 -4.96
C ALA A 356 -22.32 -25.03 -5.78
N LEU A 357 -23.31 -24.13 -5.77
CA LEU A 357 -24.55 -24.26 -6.53
C LEU A 357 -24.30 -24.29 -8.05
N ARG A 358 -23.43 -23.41 -8.56
CA ARG A 358 -23.01 -23.43 -9.98
C ARG A 358 -22.36 -24.75 -10.36
N ALA A 359 -21.49 -25.30 -9.50
CA ALA A 359 -20.82 -26.58 -9.74
C ALA A 359 -21.77 -27.79 -9.70
N LYS A 360 -22.90 -27.68 -8.99
CA LYS A 360 -23.99 -28.67 -8.98
C LYS A 360 -25.05 -28.43 -10.05
N GLU A 361 -24.83 -27.47 -10.95
CA GLU A 361 -25.76 -27.09 -12.03
C GLU A 361 -27.14 -26.57 -11.53
N GLU A 362 -27.21 -26.14 -10.27
CA GLU A 362 -28.40 -25.53 -9.68
C GLU A 362 -28.52 -24.05 -10.07
N THR A 363 -28.76 -23.79 -11.35
CA THR A 363 -28.71 -22.44 -11.96
C THR A 363 -29.65 -21.42 -11.30
N GLY A 364 -30.90 -21.81 -11.00
CA GLY A 364 -31.87 -20.94 -10.35
C GLY A 364 -31.41 -20.47 -8.96
N PRO A 365 -31.14 -21.39 -8.02
CA PRO A 365 -30.54 -21.07 -6.72
C PRO A 365 -29.23 -20.29 -6.83
N ALA A 366 -28.31 -20.69 -7.71
CA ALA A 366 -27.04 -20.01 -7.91
C ALA A 366 -27.23 -18.53 -8.31
N ASN A 367 -28.12 -18.25 -9.26
CA ASN A 367 -28.39 -16.89 -9.73
C ASN A 367 -29.09 -16.01 -8.68
N ARG A 368 -29.89 -16.59 -7.78
CA ARG A 368 -30.43 -15.85 -6.63
C ARG A 368 -29.33 -15.52 -5.63
N MET A 369 -28.46 -16.48 -5.35
CA MET A 369 -27.37 -16.31 -4.39
C MET A 369 -26.31 -15.31 -4.87
N TRP A 370 -25.99 -15.33 -6.18
CA TRP A 370 -25.11 -14.34 -6.79
C TRP A 370 -25.67 -12.92 -6.64
N ARG A 371 -26.96 -12.71 -6.98
CA ARG A 371 -27.62 -11.40 -6.83
C ARG A 371 -27.59 -10.90 -5.38
N ARG A 372 -27.76 -11.80 -4.40
CA ARG A 372 -27.64 -11.46 -2.98
C ARG A 372 -26.21 -11.02 -2.61
N THR A 373 -25.22 -11.77 -3.09
CA THR A 373 -23.79 -11.43 -2.93
C THR A 373 -23.48 -10.02 -3.45
N GLU A 374 -23.98 -9.69 -4.64
CA GLU A 374 -23.79 -8.37 -5.25
C GLU A 374 -24.53 -7.26 -4.51
N ALA A 375 -25.74 -7.53 -4.03
CA ALA A 375 -26.54 -6.56 -3.27
C ALA A 375 -25.86 -6.21 -1.94
N GLU A 376 -25.32 -7.20 -1.23
CA GLU A 376 -24.59 -7.02 0.04
C GLU A 376 -23.23 -6.34 -0.12
N ALA A 377 -22.57 -6.55 -1.27
CA ALA A 377 -21.37 -5.81 -1.61
C ALA A 377 -21.66 -4.34 -1.94
N GLY A 378 -22.85 -4.03 -2.45
CA GLY A 378 -23.27 -2.68 -2.82
C GLY A 378 -22.28 -2.03 -3.78
N ASP A 379 -21.95 -0.77 -3.52
CA ASP A 379 -20.91 0.00 -4.23
C ASP A 379 -19.63 0.17 -3.38
N GLU A 380 -19.45 -0.65 -2.34
CA GLU A 380 -18.29 -0.57 -1.46
C GLU A 380 -17.01 -1.00 -2.20
N PRO A 381 -16.01 -0.11 -2.37
CA PRO A 381 -14.83 -0.39 -3.18
C PRO A 381 -14.06 -1.64 -2.75
N TYR A 382 -13.94 -1.86 -1.43
CA TYR A 382 -13.22 -3.00 -0.89
C TYR A 382 -13.91 -4.33 -1.20
N LYS A 383 -15.23 -4.41 -1.01
CA LYS A 383 -16.02 -5.62 -1.26
C LYS A 383 -16.03 -5.95 -2.76
N LEU A 384 -16.24 -4.95 -3.63
CA LEU A 384 -16.19 -5.13 -5.07
C LEU A 384 -14.83 -5.64 -5.55
N ALA A 385 -13.73 -5.06 -5.04
CA ALA A 385 -12.38 -5.51 -5.38
C ALA A 385 -12.11 -6.95 -4.93
N LEU A 386 -12.64 -7.36 -3.79
CA LEU A 386 -12.51 -8.72 -3.29
C LEU A 386 -13.32 -9.70 -4.15
N LEU A 387 -14.59 -9.39 -4.43
CA LEU A 387 -15.45 -10.21 -5.30
C LEU A 387 -14.84 -10.39 -6.70
N ALA A 388 -14.40 -9.30 -7.33
CA ALA A 388 -13.86 -9.34 -8.68
C ALA A 388 -12.59 -10.19 -8.77
N ARG A 389 -11.66 -10.03 -7.83
CA ARG A 389 -10.44 -10.85 -7.76
C ARG A 389 -10.74 -12.33 -7.50
N THR A 390 -11.73 -12.63 -6.66
CA THR A 390 -12.14 -14.01 -6.39
C THR A 390 -12.81 -14.64 -7.60
N ALA A 391 -13.73 -13.93 -8.27
CA ALA A 391 -14.34 -14.36 -9.53
C ALA A 391 -13.28 -14.64 -10.60
N TYR A 392 -12.31 -13.72 -10.76
CA TYR A 392 -11.19 -13.89 -11.69
C TYR A 392 -10.36 -15.14 -11.36
N ARG A 393 -9.99 -15.36 -10.09
CA ARG A 393 -9.26 -16.56 -9.63
C ARG A 393 -10.00 -17.86 -9.91
N TRP A 394 -11.33 -17.85 -9.90
CA TRP A 394 -12.15 -19.02 -10.23
C TRP A 394 -12.44 -19.17 -11.72
N GLY A 395 -11.92 -18.27 -12.56
CA GLY A 395 -12.12 -18.28 -14.01
C GLY A 395 -13.45 -17.69 -14.46
N TRP A 396 -14.20 -17.01 -13.58
CA TRP A 396 -15.46 -16.33 -13.92
C TRP A 396 -15.18 -14.96 -14.52
N LEU A 397 -14.55 -14.95 -15.70
CA LEU A 397 -14.00 -13.73 -16.31
C LEU A 397 -15.08 -12.68 -16.59
N THR A 398 -16.27 -13.09 -17.03
CA THR A 398 -17.40 -12.18 -17.27
C THR A 398 -17.88 -11.51 -15.99
N ASP A 399 -17.98 -12.26 -14.89
CA ASP A 399 -18.39 -11.71 -13.58
C ASP A 399 -17.32 -10.77 -13.04
N ALA A 400 -16.04 -11.12 -13.18
CA ALA A 400 -14.91 -10.28 -12.78
C ALA A 400 -14.87 -8.96 -13.57
N GLU A 401 -15.04 -9.03 -14.90
CA GLU A 401 -15.12 -7.87 -15.79
C GLU A 401 -16.26 -6.93 -15.38
N TYR A 402 -17.46 -7.49 -15.15
CA TYR A 402 -18.61 -6.73 -14.67
C TYR A 402 -18.32 -6.02 -13.33
N LEU A 403 -17.77 -6.74 -12.35
CA LEU A 403 -17.49 -6.19 -11.02
C LEU A 403 -16.40 -5.11 -11.04
N TRP A 404 -15.36 -5.26 -11.86
CA TRP A 404 -14.35 -4.21 -12.01
C TRP A 404 -14.92 -2.97 -12.71
N TRP A 405 -15.80 -3.11 -13.70
CA TRP A 405 -16.49 -1.95 -14.27
C TRP A 405 -17.43 -1.27 -13.27
N LYS A 406 -18.10 -2.06 -12.42
CA LYS A 406 -18.91 -1.52 -11.31
C LYS A 406 -18.02 -0.74 -10.33
N GLN A 407 -16.88 -1.28 -9.94
CA GLN A 407 -15.91 -0.61 -9.07
C GLN A 407 -15.29 0.64 -9.71
N ALA A 408 -15.02 0.61 -11.02
CA ALA A 408 -14.50 1.78 -11.75
C ALA A 408 -15.46 2.98 -11.73
N ARG A 409 -16.75 2.74 -11.48
CA ARG A 409 -17.80 3.76 -11.35
C ARG A 409 -18.12 4.16 -9.92
N SER A 410 -17.56 3.48 -8.91
CA SER A 410 -17.82 3.77 -7.50
C SER A 410 -16.94 4.90 -6.96
N SER A 411 -17.14 5.29 -5.69
CA SER A 411 -16.46 6.44 -5.06
C SER A 411 -14.97 6.20 -4.78
N GLY A 412 -14.49 4.94 -4.81
CA GLY A 412 -13.11 4.59 -4.44
C GLY A 412 -12.56 3.41 -5.24
N GLY A 413 -11.23 3.30 -5.31
CA GLY A 413 -10.57 2.20 -6.00
C GLY A 413 -10.71 2.19 -7.53
N ARG A 414 -11.17 3.29 -8.14
CA ARG A 414 -11.46 3.39 -9.58
C ARG A 414 -10.26 3.04 -10.47
N LEU A 415 -9.11 3.70 -10.26
CA LEU A 415 -7.90 3.43 -11.04
C LEU A 415 -7.37 2.00 -10.86
N ALA A 416 -7.51 1.42 -9.66
CA ALA A 416 -7.09 0.05 -9.40
C ALA A 416 -7.95 -0.94 -10.22
N ALA A 417 -9.27 -0.75 -10.25
CA ALA A 417 -10.18 -1.57 -11.05
C ALA A 417 -9.92 -1.44 -12.55
N LEU A 418 -9.71 -0.21 -13.04
CA LEU A 418 -9.33 0.02 -14.44
C LEU A 418 -7.98 -0.63 -14.79
N GLY A 419 -7.02 -0.65 -13.87
CA GLY A 419 -5.75 -1.37 -14.06
C GLY A 419 -5.91 -2.89 -14.18
N GLU A 420 -6.85 -3.50 -13.46
CA GLU A 420 -7.20 -4.92 -13.63
C GLU A 420 -7.89 -5.18 -14.98
N LEU A 421 -8.85 -4.33 -15.37
CA LEU A 421 -9.51 -4.41 -16.68
C LEU A 421 -8.52 -4.24 -17.84
N PHE A 422 -7.56 -3.32 -17.70
CA PHE A 422 -6.52 -3.12 -18.70
C PHE A 422 -5.69 -4.40 -18.88
N ARG A 423 -5.25 -5.03 -17.78
CA ARG A 423 -4.53 -6.31 -17.84
C ARG A 423 -5.37 -7.43 -18.44
N LEU A 424 -6.64 -7.53 -18.06
CA LEU A 424 -7.57 -8.54 -18.59
C LEU A 424 -7.71 -8.42 -20.12
N TYR A 425 -8.02 -7.22 -20.61
CA TYR A 425 -8.24 -7.01 -22.05
C TYR A 425 -6.96 -7.09 -22.86
N TYR A 426 -5.83 -6.66 -22.30
CA TYR A 426 -4.52 -6.83 -22.94
C TYR A 426 -4.18 -8.31 -23.11
N ALA A 427 -4.36 -9.12 -22.07
CA ALA A 427 -4.13 -10.56 -22.14
C ALA A 427 -5.06 -11.28 -23.15
N GLN A 428 -6.27 -10.74 -23.36
CA GLN A 428 -7.24 -11.25 -24.33
C GLN A 428 -7.08 -10.65 -25.75
N GLY A 429 -6.16 -9.69 -25.94
CA GLY A 429 -5.99 -8.99 -27.21
C GLY A 429 -7.17 -8.10 -27.63
N ARG A 430 -8.03 -7.67 -26.69
CA ARG A 430 -9.26 -6.89 -26.95
C ARG A 430 -8.97 -5.39 -27.02
N GLY A 431 -8.39 -4.91 -28.13
CA GLY A 431 -7.99 -3.51 -28.30
C GLY A 431 -9.13 -2.50 -28.15
N ARG A 432 -10.31 -2.80 -28.72
CA ARG A 432 -11.50 -1.92 -28.54
C ARG A 432 -11.92 -1.74 -27.08
N ASP A 433 -11.84 -2.78 -26.26
CA ASP A 433 -12.18 -2.68 -24.84
C ASP A 433 -11.06 -2.03 -24.03
N LEU A 434 -9.80 -2.26 -24.41
CA LEU A 434 -8.66 -1.50 -23.88
C LEU A 434 -8.82 0.00 -24.10
N LEU A 435 -9.31 0.43 -25.27
CA LEU A 435 -9.54 1.86 -25.53
C LEU A 435 -10.56 2.47 -24.57
N LYS A 436 -11.65 1.75 -24.25
CA LYS A 436 -12.64 2.20 -23.27
C LYS A 436 -12.02 2.36 -21.88
N VAL A 437 -11.14 1.43 -21.49
CA VAL A 437 -10.44 1.49 -20.20
C VAL A 437 -9.44 2.65 -20.18
N ALA A 438 -8.64 2.81 -21.24
CA ALA A 438 -7.66 3.89 -21.36
C ALA A 438 -8.33 5.27 -21.33
N GLU A 439 -9.47 5.43 -22.00
CA GLU A 439 -10.29 6.65 -21.94
C GLU A 439 -10.76 6.94 -20.51
N ALA A 440 -11.28 5.94 -19.80
CA ALA A 440 -11.69 6.09 -18.41
C ALA A 440 -10.51 6.41 -17.47
N MET A 441 -9.34 5.81 -17.69
CA MET A 441 -8.12 6.12 -16.93
C MET A 441 -7.64 7.56 -17.20
N HIS A 442 -7.67 7.99 -18.45
CA HIS A 442 -7.29 9.34 -18.86
C HIS A 442 -8.24 10.40 -18.27
N ALA A 443 -9.54 10.14 -18.27
CA ALA A 443 -10.53 11.02 -17.64
C ALA A 443 -10.29 11.21 -16.13
N LEU A 444 -9.76 10.18 -15.44
CA LEU A 444 -9.42 10.27 -14.02
C LEU A 444 -8.06 10.93 -13.76
N ASN A 445 -7.11 10.81 -14.69
CA ASN A 445 -5.74 11.26 -14.48
C ASN A 445 -5.13 11.83 -15.78
N PRO A 446 -5.61 12.99 -16.26
CA PRO A 446 -5.30 13.50 -17.60
C PRO A 446 -3.85 13.95 -17.76
N SER A 447 -3.11 14.14 -16.66
CA SER A 447 -1.72 14.60 -16.67
C SER A 447 -0.68 13.48 -16.59
N GLU A 448 -1.09 12.23 -16.35
CA GLU A 448 -0.20 11.08 -16.16
C GLU A 448 0.33 10.58 -17.53
N PRO A 449 1.64 10.66 -17.79
CA PRO A 449 2.18 10.46 -19.14
C PRO A 449 1.90 9.09 -19.77
N PHE A 450 1.93 8.01 -19.01
CA PHE A 450 1.72 6.66 -19.57
C PHE A 450 0.26 6.41 -19.94
N ILE A 451 -0.68 6.89 -19.12
CA ILE A 451 -2.12 6.85 -19.38
C ILE A 451 -2.45 7.66 -20.63
N VAL A 452 -1.91 8.89 -20.74
CA VAL A 452 -2.08 9.73 -21.93
C VAL A 452 -1.54 9.03 -23.18
N ASN A 453 -0.33 8.46 -23.09
CA ASN A 453 0.29 7.75 -24.21
C ASN A 453 -0.56 6.55 -24.66
N ASN A 454 -0.98 5.71 -23.72
CA ASN A 454 -1.76 4.51 -24.03
C ASN A 454 -3.12 4.87 -24.64
N PHE A 455 -3.78 5.92 -24.14
CA PHE A 455 -5.04 6.40 -24.72
C PHE A 455 -4.85 6.96 -26.14
N ALA A 456 -3.80 7.76 -26.37
CA ALA A 456 -3.46 8.27 -27.70
C ALA A 456 -3.13 7.13 -28.68
N PHE A 457 -2.26 6.21 -28.29
CA PHE A 457 -1.87 5.05 -29.10
C PHE A 457 -3.07 4.19 -29.50
N LEU A 458 -3.91 3.80 -28.54
CA LEU A 458 -5.10 2.97 -28.82
C LEU A 458 -6.12 3.71 -29.70
N SER A 459 -6.24 5.03 -29.54
CA SER A 459 -7.10 5.86 -30.39
C SER A 459 -6.60 5.90 -31.84
N LEU A 460 -5.28 6.05 -32.04
CA LEU A 460 -4.64 6.03 -33.35
C LEU A 460 -4.76 4.65 -34.03
N LEU A 461 -4.50 3.58 -33.29
CA LEU A 461 -4.60 2.20 -33.76
C LEU A 461 -6.01 1.88 -34.26
N LEU A 462 -7.02 2.29 -33.50
CA LEU A 462 -8.43 2.01 -33.79
C LEU A 462 -9.09 3.06 -34.68
N GLY A 463 -8.37 4.11 -35.09
CA GLY A 463 -8.90 5.16 -35.95
C GLY A 463 -9.94 6.07 -35.29
N ARG A 464 -9.91 6.22 -33.95
CA ARG A 464 -10.84 7.08 -33.22
C ARG A 464 -10.20 8.45 -32.97
N ASP A 465 -10.84 9.50 -33.49
CA ASP A 465 -10.45 10.91 -33.28
C ASP A 465 -8.93 11.15 -33.45
N LEU A 466 -8.43 10.88 -34.66
CA LEU A 466 -7.00 10.94 -34.99
C LEU A 466 -6.37 12.31 -34.65
N THR A 467 -7.14 13.39 -34.83
CA THR A 467 -6.67 14.76 -34.58
C THR A 467 -6.39 14.98 -33.10
N ASN A 468 -7.33 14.61 -32.23
CA ASN A 468 -7.13 14.73 -30.78
C ASN A 468 -6.04 13.76 -30.29
N ALA A 469 -6.03 12.53 -30.78
CA ALA A 469 -5.01 11.54 -30.41
C ALA A 469 -3.59 12.01 -30.78
N ALA A 470 -3.42 12.64 -31.95
CA ALA A 470 -2.16 13.23 -32.37
C ALA A 470 -1.75 14.44 -31.50
N ALA A 471 -2.71 15.30 -31.14
CA ALA A 471 -2.46 16.42 -30.24
C ALA A 471 -1.98 15.95 -28.86
N LEU A 472 -2.62 14.90 -28.31
CA LEU A 472 -2.20 14.27 -27.05
C LEU A 472 -0.80 13.66 -27.15
N ALA A 473 -0.51 12.91 -28.21
CA ALA A 473 0.82 12.32 -28.42
C ALA A 473 1.92 13.41 -28.50
N ARG A 474 1.64 14.51 -29.20
CA ARG A 474 2.56 15.64 -29.37
C ARG A 474 2.84 16.36 -28.06
N GLU A 475 1.79 16.65 -27.28
CA GLU A 475 1.94 17.26 -25.95
C GLU A 475 2.74 16.36 -25.01
N ASN A 476 2.40 15.06 -24.99
CA ASN A 476 3.04 14.11 -24.09
C ASN A 476 4.52 13.94 -24.41
N PHE A 477 4.89 13.84 -25.69
CA PHE A 477 6.29 13.80 -26.11
C PHE A 477 7.03 15.11 -25.82
N ARG A 478 6.38 16.28 -25.95
CA ARG A 478 7.01 17.56 -25.58
C ARG A 478 7.40 17.61 -24.10
N ARG A 479 6.60 17.00 -23.23
CA ARG A 479 6.86 16.92 -21.79
C ARG A 479 7.95 15.91 -21.41
N ALA A 480 8.21 14.90 -22.23
CA ALA A 480 9.20 13.84 -21.99
C ALA A 480 9.87 13.38 -23.32
N PRO A 481 10.72 14.25 -23.92
CA PRO A 481 11.30 14.02 -25.25
C PRO A 481 12.34 12.89 -25.31
N GLU A 482 12.77 12.38 -24.16
CA GLU A 482 13.71 11.26 -24.01
C GLU A 482 13.06 9.88 -24.09
N SER A 483 11.72 9.81 -24.08
CA SER A 483 10.98 8.54 -24.12
C SER A 483 10.81 8.02 -25.53
N ASP A 484 11.45 6.88 -25.85
CA ASP A 484 11.30 6.20 -27.14
C ASP A 484 9.84 5.76 -27.39
N HIS A 485 9.09 5.35 -26.36
CA HIS A 485 7.68 4.96 -26.49
C HIS A 485 6.77 6.14 -26.86
N PHE A 486 7.02 7.31 -26.29
CA PHE A 486 6.23 8.51 -26.59
C PHE A 486 6.60 9.06 -27.97
N GLY A 487 7.89 9.01 -28.31
CA GLY A 487 8.38 9.33 -29.66
C GLY A 487 7.75 8.42 -30.73
N LEU A 488 7.66 7.12 -30.47
CA LEU A 488 7.03 6.15 -31.37
C LEU A 488 5.53 6.44 -31.54
N THR A 489 4.82 6.74 -30.46
CA THR A 489 3.39 7.07 -30.51
C THR A 489 3.14 8.35 -31.33
N LEU A 490 4.01 9.36 -31.19
CA LEU A 490 3.95 10.58 -32.02
C LEU A 490 4.28 10.27 -33.49
N ALA A 491 5.31 9.47 -33.77
CA ALA A 491 5.64 9.03 -35.12
C ALA A 491 4.46 8.31 -35.78
N PHE A 492 3.78 7.44 -35.01
CA PHE A 492 2.57 6.77 -35.47
C PHE A 492 1.44 7.76 -35.77
N ALA A 493 1.25 8.76 -34.91
CA ALA A 493 0.27 9.81 -35.12
C ALA A 493 0.51 10.54 -36.46
N GLU A 494 1.74 10.99 -36.70
CA GLU A 494 2.11 11.67 -37.95
C GLU A 494 1.91 10.74 -39.16
N SER A 495 2.27 9.46 -39.04
CA SER A 495 2.03 8.47 -40.10
C SER A 495 0.53 8.28 -40.39
N ARG A 496 -0.33 8.28 -39.37
CA ARG A 496 -1.79 8.13 -39.51
C ARG A 496 -2.46 9.38 -40.08
N LEU A 497 -1.83 10.55 -39.93
CA LEU A 497 -2.27 11.81 -40.53
C LEU A 497 -1.74 12.03 -41.96
N GLY A 498 -0.89 11.12 -42.47
CA GLY A 498 -0.28 11.22 -43.81
C GLY A 498 1.05 11.98 -43.86
N ASN A 499 1.57 12.42 -42.71
CA ASN A 499 2.84 13.14 -42.60
C ASN A 499 4.03 12.15 -42.53
N HIS A 500 4.20 11.36 -43.59
CA HIS A 500 5.12 10.21 -43.59
C HIS A 500 6.59 10.57 -43.41
N GLU A 501 7.06 11.72 -43.93
CA GLU A 501 8.44 12.18 -43.74
C GLU A 501 8.73 12.47 -42.27
N GLN A 502 7.85 13.23 -41.61
CA GLN A 502 7.98 13.55 -40.20
C GLN A 502 7.88 12.30 -39.31
N ALA A 503 7.01 11.35 -39.68
CA ALA A 503 6.92 10.06 -39.01
C ALA A 503 8.25 9.28 -39.07
N LEU A 504 8.92 9.26 -40.23
CA LEU A 504 10.22 8.62 -40.40
C LEU A 504 11.32 9.31 -39.59
N GLU A 505 11.36 10.65 -39.56
CA GLU A 505 12.33 11.39 -38.76
C GLU A 505 12.21 11.06 -37.26
N LEU A 506 10.97 11.00 -36.76
CA LEU A 506 10.71 10.65 -35.36
C LEU A 506 11.05 9.18 -35.08
N ALA A 507 10.67 8.26 -35.96
CA ALA A 507 10.99 6.84 -35.84
C ALA A 507 12.51 6.59 -35.84
N ALA A 508 13.27 7.31 -36.67
CA ALA A 508 14.73 7.19 -36.76
C ALA A 508 15.48 7.57 -35.47
N ARG A 509 14.83 8.30 -34.54
CA ARG A 509 15.41 8.64 -33.23
C ARG A 509 15.42 7.46 -32.26
N ILE A 510 14.63 6.42 -32.52
CA ILE A 510 14.53 5.23 -31.68
C ILE A 510 15.78 4.38 -31.90
N LYS A 511 16.61 4.22 -30.87
CA LYS A 511 17.96 3.65 -31.01
C LYS A 511 17.97 2.13 -31.22
N ARG A 512 16.99 1.42 -30.66
CA ARG A 512 16.94 -0.05 -30.63
C ARG A 512 15.50 -0.57 -30.82
N PRO A 513 14.86 -0.27 -31.96
CA PRO A 513 13.48 -0.69 -32.21
C PRO A 513 13.31 -2.21 -32.11
N GLU A 514 14.36 -2.99 -32.42
CA GLU A 514 14.36 -4.44 -32.33
C GLU A 514 14.25 -4.99 -30.90
N GLN A 515 14.50 -4.18 -29.87
CA GLN A 515 14.40 -4.58 -28.45
C GLN A 515 13.03 -4.25 -27.83
N MET A 516 12.14 -3.62 -28.60
CA MET A 516 10.80 -3.22 -28.12
C MET A 516 9.82 -4.39 -28.04
N GLY A 517 8.68 -4.16 -27.37
CA GLY A 517 7.59 -5.14 -27.25
C GLY A 517 6.82 -5.35 -28.56
N ALA A 518 5.91 -6.32 -28.58
CA ALA A 518 5.17 -6.71 -29.79
C ALA A 518 4.41 -5.53 -30.45
N GLY A 519 3.65 -4.76 -29.66
CA GLY A 519 2.88 -3.62 -30.15
C GLY A 519 3.75 -2.50 -30.71
N ASP A 520 4.85 -2.16 -30.04
CA ASP A 520 5.82 -1.17 -30.50
C ASP A 520 6.53 -1.61 -31.79
N LEU A 521 6.93 -2.89 -31.89
CA LEU A 521 7.50 -3.46 -33.12
C LEU A 521 6.51 -3.39 -34.28
N ALA A 522 5.23 -3.72 -34.03
CA ALA A 522 4.17 -3.62 -35.02
C ALA A 522 3.99 -2.17 -35.47
N CYS A 523 3.91 -1.24 -34.52
CA CYS A 523 3.76 0.18 -34.78
C CYS A 523 4.94 0.74 -35.61
N TYR A 524 6.18 0.43 -35.22
CA TYR A 524 7.38 0.84 -35.95
C TYR A 524 7.37 0.31 -37.39
N GLY A 525 7.07 -0.98 -37.56
CA GLY A 525 6.94 -1.59 -38.90
C GLY A 525 5.83 -0.95 -39.74
N LEU A 526 4.69 -0.62 -39.13
CA LEU A 526 3.56 0.02 -39.82
C LEU A 526 3.91 1.45 -40.28
N ILE A 527 4.68 2.20 -39.50
CA ILE A 527 5.18 3.54 -39.89
C ILE A 527 6.09 3.42 -41.12
N LEU A 528 7.07 2.50 -41.08
CA LEU A 528 7.97 2.27 -42.22
C LEU A 528 7.20 1.84 -43.48
N HIS A 529 6.23 0.94 -43.34
CA HIS A 529 5.40 0.48 -44.44
C HIS A 529 4.56 1.61 -45.04
N ALA A 530 3.91 2.42 -44.21
CA ALA A 530 3.10 3.56 -44.66
C ALA A 530 3.93 4.61 -45.40
N ALA A 531 5.22 4.76 -45.06
CA ALA A 531 6.15 5.63 -45.76
C ALA A 531 6.80 5.00 -47.02
N GLY A 532 6.31 3.84 -47.48
CA GLY A 532 6.80 3.15 -48.67
C GLY A 532 8.07 2.31 -48.45
N GLN A 533 8.59 2.21 -47.23
CA GLN A 533 9.78 1.42 -46.90
C GLN A 533 9.45 -0.04 -46.57
N SER A 534 8.61 -0.69 -47.37
CA SER A 534 8.07 -2.04 -47.11
C SER A 534 9.14 -3.11 -46.89
N ALA A 535 10.28 -3.03 -47.58
CA ALA A 535 11.40 -3.95 -47.38
C ALA A 535 12.03 -3.81 -45.98
N ALA A 536 12.18 -2.58 -45.49
CA ALA A 536 12.70 -2.29 -44.15
C ALA A 536 11.67 -2.58 -43.05
N ALA A 537 10.37 -2.42 -43.35
CA ALA A 537 9.27 -2.72 -42.44
C ALA A 537 9.14 -4.22 -42.12
N ARG A 538 9.33 -5.07 -43.14
CA ARG A 538 9.08 -6.52 -43.09
C ARG A 538 9.68 -7.25 -41.88
N PRO A 539 10.96 -7.08 -41.50
CA PRO A 539 11.51 -7.78 -40.34
C PRO A 539 10.83 -7.39 -39.02
N PHE A 540 10.45 -6.13 -38.83
CA PHE A 540 9.75 -5.67 -37.62
C PHE A 540 8.33 -6.23 -37.55
N LEU A 541 7.61 -6.19 -38.67
CA LEU A 541 6.25 -6.73 -38.81
C LEU A 541 6.23 -8.26 -38.59
N GLN A 542 7.21 -9.01 -39.10
CA GLN A 542 7.30 -10.45 -38.86
C GLN A 542 7.65 -10.78 -37.41
N LYS A 543 8.57 -10.00 -36.81
CA LYS A 543 8.95 -10.17 -35.41
C LYS A 543 7.80 -9.86 -34.45
N SER A 544 6.97 -8.86 -34.74
CA SER A 544 5.82 -8.52 -33.90
C SER A 544 4.80 -9.67 -33.83
N LEU A 545 4.56 -10.37 -34.95
CA LEU A 545 3.60 -11.50 -35.01
C LEU A 545 3.98 -12.70 -34.13
N ILE A 546 5.28 -12.93 -33.92
CA ILE A 546 5.81 -14.02 -33.10
C ILE A 546 6.14 -13.58 -31.66
N THR A 547 6.05 -12.29 -31.36
CA THR A 547 6.28 -11.75 -30.02
C THR A 547 4.96 -11.76 -29.23
N PRO A 548 4.92 -12.28 -27.99
CA PRO A 548 3.71 -12.26 -27.17
C PRO A 548 3.21 -10.84 -26.88
N GLY A 549 1.88 -10.67 -26.73
CA GLY A 549 1.27 -9.39 -26.33
C GLY A 549 0.78 -8.50 -27.47
N LEU A 550 0.71 -9.02 -28.69
CA LEU A 550 0.13 -8.30 -29.84
C LEU A 550 -1.40 -8.29 -29.76
N LEU A 551 -2.01 -7.10 -29.86
CA LEU A 551 -3.46 -6.93 -29.90
C LEU A 551 -4.05 -7.49 -31.20
N GLN A 552 -5.34 -7.83 -31.17
CA GLN A 552 -6.02 -8.34 -32.36
C GLN A 552 -5.97 -7.33 -33.51
N GLU A 553 -6.20 -6.05 -33.22
CA GLU A 553 -6.21 -4.98 -34.23
C GLU A 553 -4.80 -4.65 -34.75
N GLU A 554 -3.77 -4.78 -33.90
CA GLU A 554 -2.37 -4.69 -34.34
C GLU A 554 -2.03 -5.85 -35.27
N ARG A 555 -2.42 -7.08 -34.91
CA ARG A 555 -2.22 -8.27 -35.74
C ARG A 555 -2.89 -8.12 -37.10
N GLU A 556 -4.13 -7.63 -37.14
CA GLU A 556 -4.86 -7.37 -38.38
C GLU A 556 -4.14 -6.33 -39.25
N ALA A 557 -3.69 -5.22 -38.67
CA ALA A 557 -2.94 -4.19 -39.38
C ALA A 557 -1.61 -4.72 -39.93
N VAL A 558 -0.86 -5.47 -39.12
CA VAL A 558 0.42 -6.09 -39.53
C VAL A 558 0.21 -7.09 -40.65
N MET A 559 -0.80 -7.96 -40.54
CA MET A 559 -1.12 -8.95 -41.58
C MET A 559 -1.57 -8.28 -42.88
N ALA A 560 -2.29 -7.16 -42.81
CA ALA A 560 -2.65 -6.38 -43.99
C ALA A 560 -1.42 -5.77 -44.68
N ALA A 561 -0.48 -5.22 -43.90
CA ALA A 561 0.76 -4.62 -44.41
C ALA A 561 1.74 -5.64 -45.02
N LEU A 562 1.67 -6.91 -44.60
CA LEU A 562 2.50 -7.99 -45.14
C LEU A 562 1.93 -8.67 -46.39
N ARG A 563 0.73 -8.27 -46.85
CA ARG A 563 0.17 -8.79 -48.10
C ARG A 563 1.00 -8.31 -49.30
N PRO A 564 1.22 -9.19 -50.31
CA PRO A 564 2.04 -8.88 -51.48
C PRO A 564 1.44 -7.81 -52.38
#